data_AF-A0AAD8XV05-F1
#
_entry.id   AF-A0AAD8XV05-F1
#
_cell.length_a   1.000
_cell.length_b   1.000
_cell.length_c   1.000
_cell.angle_alpha   90.00
_cell.angle_beta   90.00
_cell.angle_gamma   90.00
#
_symmetry.space_group_name_H-M   'P 1'
#
loop_
_entity.id
_entity.type
_entity.pdbx_description
1 polymer ?
#
loop_
_entity_poly.entity_id
_entity_poly.type
_entity_poly.pdbx_seq_one_letter_code
_entity_poly.pdbx_strand_id
1 'polypeptide(L)'
;MELSTLSLLDSVLPHSKPQRVVWREVVPITEDPDQPFNLRLKLAAQAGIGLAAGVRFHFRGTQGLVVYMARGTTDINKLKSETNEQYLLSATDVIGSIVCLRNPRRDCLAERRQAREATRRRLRNKMLAVIRIGGPILREMLKREYDEGIVPVLYEDTPSSNISSSMDSRRSAYSLASFQKKTLSIKNRIIMAARKWKGANNDPPPPFSNVEALWTFSGCFLTILMLLYFSDFINEQNSQYSLVLGPFGALVTLQYSLTSAPASQPRNVILGQAISISIALCMTYTRLEANIRRSLGTALCVSLMARLGVTHPPAGAAALIFTGGGYTWVHMGIMLAGNVLAIISAAGINNFNVKRQYPTSWGFGYWIKYVCPRKGSKKGD
;
A
#
# COMPACT_ATOMS: atom_id res chain seq x y z
N MET A 1 26.58 30.39 17.09
CA MET A 1 26.90 28.97 17.35
C MET A 1 26.86 28.13 16.06
N GLU A 2 27.12 28.74 14.89
CA GLU A 2 27.03 28.07 13.58
C GLU A 2 28.38 28.02 12.82
N LEU A 3 29.41 28.71 13.31
CA LEU A 3 30.73 28.74 12.66
C LEU A 3 31.67 27.62 13.12
N SER A 4 31.34 26.90 14.20
CA SER A 4 32.20 25.85 14.77
C SER A 4 31.93 24.44 14.23
N THR A 5 30.82 24.23 13.52
CA THR A 5 30.47 22.92 12.94
C THR A 5 31.08 22.72 11.56
N LEU A 6 31.36 23.80 10.82
CA LEU A 6 32.05 23.73 9.52
C LEU A 6 33.53 23.38 9.67
N SER A 7 34.21 23.89 10.70
CA SER A 7 35.64 23.59 10.94
C SER A 7 35.92 22.15 11.40
N LEU A 8 34.91 21.48 11.98
CA LEU A 8 35.01 20.08 12.40
C LEU A 8 34.83 19.09 11.24
N LEU A 9 34.20 19.51 10.13
CA LEU A 9 34.04 18.66 8.93
C LEU A 9 35.33 18.62 8.10
N ASP A 10 36.08 19.72 8.04
CA ASP A 10 37.36 19.79 7.30
C ASP A 10 38.48 18.98 7.96
N SER A 11 38.42 18.73 9.28
CA SER A 11 39.47 18.01 10.01
C SER A 11 39.36 16.48 9.96
N VAL A 12 38.27 15.93 9.40
CA VAL A 12 38.02 14.47 9.34
C VAL A 12 38.35 13.87 7.97
N LEU A 13 38.54 14.70 6.94
CA LEU A 13 38.93 14.23 5.61
C LEU A 13 40.45 14.35 5.45
N PRO A 14 41.19 13.22 5.27
CA PRO A 14 42.63 13.30 5.03
C PRO A 14 42.86 14.19 3.82
N HIS A 15 43.83 15.12 3.91
CA HIS A 15 44.21 16.03 2.84
C HIS A 15 44.61 15.26 1.56
N SER A 16 43.61 14.88 0.77
CA SER A 16 43.79 14.35 -0.57
C SER A 16 44.14 15.53 -1.46
N LYS A 17 45.14 15.36 -2.33
CA LYS A 17 45.45 16.30 -3.42
C LYS A 17 44.14 16.80 -4.06
N PRO A 18 44.03 18.10 -4.41
CA PRO A 18 42.82 18.62 -5.05
C PRO A 18 42.47 17.74 -6.25
N GLN A 19 41.35 17.02 -6.14
CA GLN A 19 40.90 16.15 -7.22
C GLN A 19 40.43 17.06 -8.35
N ARG A 20 41.04 16.90 -9.54
CA ARG A 20 40.56 17.56 -10.75
C ARG A 20 39.78 16.61 -11.63
N VAL A 21 38.73 17.12 -12.26
CA VAL A 21 37.89 16.39 -13.21
C VAL A 21 38.54 16.45 -14.58
N VAL A 22 39.13 15.33 -15.00
CA VAL A 22 39.78 15.20 -16.31
C VAL A 22 38.80 14.66 -17.32
N TRP A 23 38.40 15.50 -18.27
CA TRP A 23 37.59 15.12 -19.42
C TRP A 23 38.47 14.50 -20.52
N ARG A 24 38.01 13.39 -21.09
CA ARG A 24 38.62 12.69 -22.23
C ARG A 24 37.58 12.50 -23.32
N GLU A 25 38.05 12.50 -24.57
CA GLU A 25 37.20 12.20 -25.72
C GLU A 25 36.91 10.70 -25.79
N VAL A 26 35.65 10.35 -26.08
CA VAL A 26 35.17 8.97 -26.10
C VAL A 26 35.48 8.29 -27.43
N VAL A 27 35.48 9.04 -28.54
CA VAL A 27 35.71 8.49 -29.90
C VAL A 27 37.12 7.91 -30.05
N PRO A 28 38.20 8.60 -29.64
CA PRO A 28 39.55 8.02 -29.72
C PRO A 28 39.70 6.77 -28.85
N ILE A 29 38.95 6.67 -27.74
CA ILE A 29 38.96 5.51 -26.85
C ILE A 29 38.27 4.30 -27.51
N THR A 30 37.24 4.53 -28.34
CA THR A 30 36.56 3.43 -29.07
C THR A 30 37.36 2.91 -30.25
N GLU A 31 38.28 3.71 -30.79
CA GLU A 31 39.11 3.38 -31.96
C GLU A 31 40.52 2.90 -31.56
N ASP A 32 40.82 2.86 -30.26
CA ASP A 32 42.09 2.42 -29.70
C ASP A 32 42.31 0.91 -29.96
N PRO A 33 43.37 0.52 -30.71
CA PRO A 33 43.65 -0.88 -31.04
C PRO A 33 44.01 -1.74 -29.82
N ASP A 34 44.43 -1.11 -28.71
CA ASP A 34 44.82 -1.82 -27.49
C ASP A 34 43.61 -2.06 -26.55
N GLN A 35 42.43 -1.52 -26.86
CA GLN A 35 41.22 -1.73 -26.05
C GLN A 35 40.36 -2.90 -26.54
N PRO A 36 39.86 -3.75 -25.62
CA PRO A 36 38.92 -4.80 -25.98
C PRO A 36 37.60 -4.20 -26.45
N PHE A 37 37.02 -4.78 -27.50
CA PHE A 37 35.75 -4.32 -28.08
C PHE A 37 34.65 -4.18 -27.03
N ASN A 38 34.09 -2.97 -26.91
CA ASN A 38 32.99 -2.67 -25.98
C ASN A 38 31.79 -2.08 -26.72
N LEU A 39 30.74 -2.89 -26.86
CA LEU A 39 29.49 -2.50 -27.54
C LEU A 39 28.83 -1.26 -26.90
N ARG A 40 28.86 -1.15 -25.57
CA ARG A 40 28.22 -0.01 -24.88
C ARG A 40 28.95 1.29 -25.16
N LEU A 41 30.28 1.25 -25.19
CA LEU A 41 31.10 2.42 -25.49
C LEU A 41 30.90 2.86 -26.95
N LYS A 42 30.84 1.92 -27.90
CA LYS A 42 30.56 2.19 -29.31
C LYS A 42 29.18 2.82 -29.53
N LEU A 43 28.16 2.31 -28.86
CA LEU A 43 26.81 2.87 -28.91
C LEU A 43 26.73 4.27 -28.27
N ALA A 44 27.46 4.50 -27.17
CA ALA A 44 27.55 5.82 -26.54
C ALA A 44 28.17 6.85 -27.49
N ALA A 45 29.27 6.50 -28.16
CA ALA A 45 29.90 7.33 -29.18
C ALA A 45 28.95 7.64 -30.34
N GLN A 46 28.27 6.61 -30.89
CA GLN A 46 27.27 6.78 -31.96
C GLN A 46 26.07 7.65 -31.55
N ALA A 47 25.68 7.63 -30.27
CA ALA A 47 24.63 8.47 -29.73
C ALA A 47 25.04 9.94 -29.51
N GLY A 48 26.29 10.30 -29.84
CA GLY A 48 26.80 11.66 -29.71
C GLY A 48 27.39 12.00 -28.34
N ILE A 49 27.62 11.00 -27.48
CA ILE A 49 28.40 11.17 -26.25
C ILE A 49 29.87 11.23 -26.64
N GLY A 50 30.44 12.42 -26.66
CA GLY A 50 31.79 12.66 -27.14
C GLY A 50 32.82 12.85 -26.03
N LEU A 51 32.39 13.17 -24.80
CA LEU A 51 33.28 13.44 -23.68
C LEU A 51 32.88 12.60 -22.46
N ALA A 52 33.88 12.09 -21.74
CA ALA A 52 33.69 11.40 -20.47
C ALA A 52 34.74 11.83 -19.44
N ALA A 53 34.33 11.93 -18.17
CA ALA A 53 35.22 12.20 -17.05
C ALA A 53 34.95 11.22 -15.90
N GLY A 54 36.01 10.63 -15.37
CA GLY A 54 35.94 9.71 -14.23
C GLY A 54 36.34 10.43 -12.94
N VAL A 55 35.46 10.44 -11.95
CA VAL A 55 35.71 11.00 -10.62
C VAL A 55 35.68 9.89 -9.59
N ARG A 56 36.73 9.80 -8.77
CA ARG A 56 36.87 8.74 -7.76
C ARG A 56 36.27 9.19 -6.45
N PHE A 57 35.45 8.35 -5.83
CA PHE A 57 34.95 8.58 -4.48
C PHE A 57 35.54 7.57 -3.50
N HIS A 58 35.61 7.99 -2.24
CA HIS A 58 35.93 7.12 -1.11
C HIS A 58 34.91 7.33 0.00
N PHE A 59 34.19 6.28 0.38
CA PHE A 59 33.19 6.36 1.44
C PHE A 59 33.27 5.14 2.36
N ARG A 60 33.60 5.39 3.63
CA ARG A 60 33.69 4.39 4.71
C ARG A 60 34.48 3.13 4.31
N GLY A 61 35.68 3.30 3.75
CA GLY A 61 36.54 2.18 3.34
C GLY A 61 36.25 1.61 1.95
N THR A 62 35.17 2.03 1.29
CA THR A 62 34.85 1.59 -0.08
C THR A 62 35.30 2.66 -1.08
N GLN A 63 36.01 2.23 -2.13
CA GLN A 63 36.43 3.09 -3.24
C GLN A 63 35.62 2.77 -4.48
N GLY A 64 35.32 3.79 -5.28
CA GLY A 64 34.62 3.62 -6.55
C GLY A 64 34.87 4.77 -7.51
N LEU A 65 34.24 4.67 -8.68
CA LEU A 65 34.35 5.65 -9.76
C LEU A 65 32.95 6.03 -10.23
N VAL A 66 32.68 7.32 -10.33
CA VAL A 66 31.54 7.89 -11.04
C VAL A 66 32.03 8.40 -12.39
N VAL A 67 31.34 8.01 -13.46
CA VAL A 67 31.67 8.46 -14.83
C VAL A 67 30.60 9.45 -15.27
N TYR A 68 31.02 10.69 -15.48
CA TYR A 68 30.23 11.73 -16.12
C TYR A 68 30.41 11.67 -17.63
N MET A 69 29.32 11.86 -18.38
CA MET A 69 29.30 11.83 -19.83
C MET A 69 28.67 13.12 -20.35
N ALA A 70 29.25 13.68 -21.41
CA ALA A 70 28.77 14.89 -22.05
C ALA A 70 28.75 14.74 -23.58
N ARG A 71 27.95 15.58 -24.23
CA ARG A 71 27.83 15.59 -25.69
C ARG A 71 29.14 16.06 -26.31
N GLY A 72 29.51 15.51 -27.47
CA GLY A 72 30.73 15.93 -28.17
C GLY A 72 30.74 17.40 -28.61
N THR A 73 29.56 18.01 -28.75
CA THR A 73 29.41 19.42 -29.15
C THR A 73 29.42 20.42 -27.98
N THR A 74 29.68 19.96 -26.75
CA THR A 74 29.65 20.81 -25.56
C THR A 74 30.93 21.61 -25.40
N ASP A 75 30.82 22.88 -24.99
CA ASP A 75 31.95 23.74 -24.69
C ASP A 75 32.75 23.21 -23.49
N ILE A 76 33.99 22.79 -23.75
CA ILE A 76 34.88 22.20 -22.75
C ILE A 76 35.29 23.19 -21.66
N ASN A 77 35.32 24.49 -21.95
CA ASN A 77 35.70 25.51 -20.97
C ASN A 77 34.63 25.65 -19.89
N LYS A 78 33.35 25.52 -20.26
CA LYS A 78 32.23 25.47 -19.30
C LYS A 78 32.28 24.20 -18.46
N LEU A 79 32.61 23.06 -19.07
CA LEU A 79 32.76 21.79 -18.34
C LEU A 79 33.92 21.80 -17.34
N LYS A 80 34.99 22.54 -17.65
CA LYS A 80 36.17 22.75 -16.79
C LYS A 80 36.05 23.98 -15.88
N SER A 81 34.89 24.65 -15.85
CA SER A 81 34.70 25.77 -14.93
C SER A 81 34.77 25.29 -13.48
N GLU A 82 35.37 26.09 -12.60
CA GLU A 82 35.57 25.73 -11.20
C GLU A 82 34.24 25.39 -10.49
N THR A 83 33.19 26.16 -10.77
CA THR A 83 31.85 25.92 -10.22
C THR A 83 31.28 24.57 -10.66
N ASN A 84 31.46 24.19 -11.93
CA ASN A 84 30.99 22.91 -12.44
C ASN A 84 31.84 21.75 -11.89
N GLU A 85 33.15 21.95 -11.79
CA GLU A 85 34.08 20.96 -11.24
C GLU A 85 33.74 20.65 -9.77
N GLN A 86 33.54 21.67 -8.95
CA GLN A 86 33.07 21.52 -7.56
C GLN A 86 31.73 20.78 -7.49
N TYR A 87 30.78 21.12 -8.37
CA TYR A 87 29.50 20.42 -8.45
C TYR A 87 29.67 18.93 -8.75
N LEU A 88 30.49 18.57 -9.74
CA LEU A 88 30.74 17.17 -10.11
C LEU A 88 31.43 16.38 -8.99
N LEU A 89 32.36 17.00 -8.27
CA LEU A 89 33.00 16.40 -7.10
C LEU A 89 31.97 16.14 -5.99
N SER A 90 31.18 17.15 -5.61
CA SER A 90 30.14 16.98 -4.58
C SER A 90 29.06 15.97 -4.99
N ALA A 91 28.65 15.98 -6.25
CA ALA A 91 27.70 15.00 -6.77
C ALA A 91 28.27 13.56 -6.72
N THR A 92 29.57 13.40 -6.95
CA THR A 92 30.26 12.10 -6.87
C THR A 92 30.20 11.54 -5.46
N ASP A 93 30.40 12.36 -4.43
CA ASP A 93 30.33 11.92 -3.04
C ASP A 93 28.92 11.44 -2.66
N VAL A 94 27.89 12.15 -3.11
CA VAL A 94 26.48 11.76 -2.89
C VAL A 94 26.18 10.44 -3.59
N ILE A 95 26.48 10.34 -4.89
CA ILE A 95 26.25 9.12 -5.68
C ILE A 95 27.01 7.94 -5.07
N GLY A 96 28.28 8.16 -4.75
CA GLY A 96 29.16 7.17 -4.14
C GLY A 96 28.63 6.66 -2.80
N SER A 97 28.17 7.56 -1.93
CA SER A 97 27.58 7.18 -0.63
C SER A 97 26.34 6.30 -0.80
N ILE A 98 25.47 6.60 -1.77
CA ILE A 98 24.26 5.82 -2.06
C ILE A 98 24.63 4.42 -2.60
N VAL A 99 25.61 4.34 -3.49
CA VAL A 99 26.10 3.07 -4.04
C VAL A 99 26.69 2.21 -2.93
N CYS A 100 27.49 2.79 -2.02
CA CYS A 100 28.07 2.09 -0.88
C CYS A 100 27.01 1.52 0.09
N LEU A 101 25.85 2.15 0.20
CA LEU A 101 24.75 1.65 1.05
C LEU A 101 24.11 0.35 0.53
N ARG A 102 24.36 -0.03 -0.73
CA ARG A 102 23.71 -1.20 -1.35
C ARG A 102 24.04 -2.50 -0.64
N ASN A 103 25.30 -2.74 -0.28
CA ASN A 103 25.73 -3.98 0.36
C ASN A 103 25.23 -4.08 1.82
N PRO A 104 25.49 -3.09 2.71
CA PRO A 104 24.96 -3.12 4.08
C PRO A 104 23.43 -3.25 4.13
N ARG A 105 22.71 -2.59 3.20
CA ARG A 105 21.26 -2.72 3.11
C ARG A 105 20.82 -4.15 2.79
N ARG A 106 21.52 -4.84 1.88
CA ARG A 106 21.24 -6.25 1.55
C ARG A 106 21.53 -7.14 2.75
N ASP A 107 22.61 -6.89 3.47
CA ASP A 107 23.02 -7.69 4.63
C ASP A 107 22.03 -7.52 5.79
N CYS A 108 21.63 -6.30 6.13
CA CYS A 108 20.58 -6.05 7.12
C CYS A 108 19.24 -6.70 6.75
N LEU A 109 18.89 -6.74 5.46
CA LEU A 109 17.68 -7.42 4.99
C LEU A 109 17.79 -8.94 5.11
N ALA A 110 18.96 -9.52 4.85
CA ALA A 110 19.23 -10.94 5.02
C ALA A 110 19.13 -11.34 6.50
N GLU A 111 19.74 -10.57 7.40
CA GLU A 111 19.70 -10.80 8.84
C GLU A 111 18.26 -10.73 9.38
N ARG A 112 17.48 -9.72 8.97
CA ARG A 112 16.06 -9.60 9.33
C ARG A 112 15.22 -10.81 8.85
N ARG A 113 15.54 -11.38 7.68
CA ARG A 113 14.87 -12.59 7.18
C ARG A 113 15.21 -13.80 8.05
N GLN A 114 16.49 -14.01 8.34
CA GLN A 114 16.93 -15.10 9.23
C GLN A 114 16.30 -15.01 10.62
N ALA A 115 16.25 -13.82 11.22
CA ALA A 115 15.61 -13.60 12.52
C ALA A 115 14.10 -13.92 12.51
N ARG A 116 13.39 -13.55 11.44
CA ARG A 116 11.97 -13.90 11.25
C ARG A 116 11.75 -15.39 11.10
N GLU A 117 12.60 -16.06 10.32
CA GLU A 117 12.54 -17.52 10.13
C GLU A 117 12.83 -18.27 11.44
N ALA A 118 13.85 -17.86 12.19
CA ALA A 118 14.16 -18.41 13.51
C ALA A 118 12.97 -18.22 14.48
N THR A 119 12.35 -17.04 14.48
CA THR A 119 11.14 -16.77 15.29
C THR A 119 9.97 -17.67 14.88
N ARG A 120 9.74 -17.84 13.58
CA ARG A 120 8.70 -18.73 13.05
C ARG A 120 8.94 -20.18 13.44
N ARG A 121 10.19 -20.67 13.37
CA ARG A 121 10.59 -22.01 13.82
C ARG A 121 10.34 -22.19 15.32
N ARG A 122 10.70 -21.20 16.15
CA ARG A 122 10.42 -21.22 17.60
C ARG A 122 8.93 -21.28 17.90
N LEU A 123 8.12 -20.48 17.22
CA LEU A 123 6.66 -20.50 17.36
C LEU A 123 6.06 -21.84 16.94
N ARG A 124 6.50 -22.39 15.81
CA ARG A 124 6.08 -23.72 15.34
C ARG A 124 6.44 -24.80 16.35
N ASN A 125 7.66 -24.81 16.89
CA ASN A 125 8.09 -25.80 17.88
C ASN A 125 7.32 -25.65 19.19
N LYS A 126 7.02 -24.42 19.64
CA LYS A 126 6.15 -24.18 20.80
C LYS A 126 4.73 -24.66 20.56
N MET A 127 4.16 -24.39 19.39
CA MET A 127 2.81 -24.85 19.03
C MET A 127 2.74 -26.38 18.96
N LEU A 128 3.75 -27.02 18.36
CA LEU A 128 3.87 -28.49 18.33
C LEU A 128 4.05 -29.08 19.74
N ALA A 129 4.82 -28.44 20.62
CA ALA A 129 4.96 -28.87 22.01
C ALA A 129 3.64 -28.77 22.78
N VAL A 130 2.88 -27.68 22.59
CA VAL A 130 1.54 -27.51 23.17
C VAL A 130 0.57 -28.58 22.64
N ILE A 131 0.61 -28.90 21.34
CA ILE A 131 -0.22 -29.96 20.76
C ILE A 131 0.19 -31.34 21.28
N ARG A 132 1.50 -31.61 21.45
CA ARG A 132 2.01 -32.93 21.87
C ARG A 132 1.82 -33.18 23.36
N ILE A 133 1.95 -32.15 24.20
CA ILE A 133 1.80 -32.24 25.67
C ILE A 133 0.33 -31.98 26.08
N GLY A 134 -0.34 -31.02 25.46
CA GLY A 134 -1.73 -30.66 25.75
C GLY A 134 -2.76 -31.50 25.01
N GLY A 135 -2.40 -32.15 23.89
CA GLY A 135 -3.31 -33.01 23.13
C GLY A 135 -3.79 -34.25 23.87
N PRO A 136 -2.94 -34.97 24.64
CA PRO A 136 -3.38 -36.06 25.51
C PRO A 136 -4.25 -35.56 26.67
N ILE A 137 -3.81 -34.51 27.38
CA ILE A 137 -4.51 -33.96 28.54
C ILE A 137 -5.90 -33.41 28.17
N LEU A 138 -6.00 -32.66 27.06
CA LEU A 138 -7.27 -32.12 26.58
C LEU A 138 -8.21 -33.22 26.11
N ARG A 139 -7.66 -34.29 25.49
CA ARG A 139 -8.45 -35.45 25.05
C ARG A 139 -8.94 -36.29 26.22
N GLU A 140 -8.18 -36.34 27.31
CA GLU A 140 -8.55 -37.01 28.57
C GLU A 140 -9.58 -36.20 29.35
N MET A 141 -9.46 -34.87 29.36
CA MET A 141 -10.46 -33.95 29.93
C MET A 141 -11.79 -34.01 29.18
N LEU A 142 -11.76 -33.98 27.84
CA LEU A 142 -12.97 -34.09 27.01
C LEU A 142 -13.61 -35.49 27.12
N LYS A 143 -12.84 -36.54 27.38
CA LYS A 143 -13.39 -37.88 27.66
C LYS A 143 -14.10 -37.94 29.01
N ARG A 144 -13.49 -37.36 30.05
CA ARG A 144 -14.11 -37.26 31.38
C ARG A 144 -15.37 -36.39 31.39
N GLU A 145 -15.39 -35.34 30.58
CA GLU A 145 -16.55 -34.44 30.45
C GLU A 145 -17.71 -35.05 29.62
N TYR A 146 -17.44 -36.11 28.83
CA TYR A 146 -18.46 -36.83 28.07
C TYR A 146 -19.06 -38.03 28.83
N ASP A 147 -18.26 -38.70 29.69
CA ASP A 147 -18.70 -39.91 30.40
C ASP A 147 -19.44 -39.63 31.73
N GLU A 148 -19.25 -38.47 32.38
CA GLU A 148 -19.92 -38.14 33.65
C GLU A 148 -20.87 -36.94 33.51
N GLY A 149 -22.13 -37.21 33.14
CA GLY A 149 -23.21 -36.23 33.27
C GLY A 149 -23.68 -36.12 34.72
N ILE A 150 -23.00 -35.37 35.60
CA ILE A 150 -23.44 -35.16 37.00
C ILE A 150 -23.16 -33.72 37.50
N VAL A 151 -24.17 -33.18 38.20
CA VAL A 151 -24.35 -31.87 38.85
C VAL A 151 -23.25 -31.52 39.87
N PRO A 152 -22.85 -30.24 40.05
CA PRO A 152 -21.78 -29.88 40.98
C PRO A 152 -22.28 -29.87 42.43
N VAL A 153 -21.58 -30.60 43.30
CA VAL A 153 -21.75 -30.55 44.76
C VAL A 153 -20.53 -29.85 45.38
N LEU A 154 -20.81 -28.83 46.20
CA LEU A 154 -19.87 -28.21 47.14
C LEU A 154 -19.49 -29.21 48.24
N TYR A 155 -18.20 -29.35 48.59
CA TYR A 155 -17.68 -29.06 49.95
C TYR A 155 -16.17 -29.31 50.15
N GLU A 156 -15.60 -28.41 50.96
CA GLU A 156 -14.55 -28.48 52.00
C GLU A 156 -13.09 -28.92 51.79
N ASP A 157 -12.25 -28.08 52.42
CA ASP A 157 -10.82 -28.14 52.68
C ASP A 157 -10.39 -29.28 53.63
N THR A 158 -9.16 -29.78 53.47
CA THR A 158 -8.14 -29.97 54.54
C THR A 158 -6.84 -30.65 54.02
N PRO A 159 -5.70 -30.53 54.73
CA PRO A 159 -4.40 -30.23 54.12
C PRO A 159 -3.38 -31.36 54.21
N SER A 160 -2.34 -31.34 53.38
CA SER A 160 -0.97 -31.73 53.82
C SER A 160 0.10 -31.61 52.73
N SER A 161 1.29 -31.22 53.20
CA SER A 161 2.62 -31.49 52.65
C SER A 161 3.19 -30.57 51.56
N ASN A 162 3.58 -29.36 52.00
CA ASN A 162 4.96 -28.84 51.98
C ASN A 162 5.98 -29.43 50.98
N ILE A 163 5.75 -29.31 49.66
CA ILE A 163 6.85 -29.32 48.65
C ILE A 163 6.70 -28.19 47.59
N SER A 164 5.60 -27.42 47.55
CA SER A 164 5.34 -26.47 46.44
C SER A 164 5.84 -25.02 46.62
N SER A 165 6.31 -24.62 47.81
CA SER A 165 6.51 -23.20 48.15
C SER A 165 7.61 -22.48 47.33
N SER A 166 8.53 -23.22 46.72
CA SER A 166 9.60 -22.64 45.87
C SER A 166 9.24 -22.54 44.38
N MET A 167 8.25 -23.33 43.91
CA MET A 167 7.81 -23.33 42.50
C MET A 167 6.63 -22.39 42.27
N ASP A 168 5.74 -22.21 43.25
CA ASP A 168 4.59 -21.30 43.12
C ASP A 168 5.01 -19.83 43.20
N SER A 169 6.01 -19.52 44.03
CA SER A 169 6.62 -18.18 44.10
C SER A 169 7.30 -17.76 42.78
N ARG A 170 7.89 -18.72 42.04
CA ARG A 170 8.49 -18.46 40.71
C ARG A 170 7.44 -18.42 39.60
N ARG A 171 6.41 -19.28 39.60
CA ARG A 171 5.31 -19.24 38.61
C ARG A 171 4.49 -17.97 38.69
N SER A 172 4.21 -17.47 39.90
CA SER A 172 3.49 -16.20 40.12
C SER A 172 4.29 -15.00 39.58
N ALA A 173 5.61 -14.97 39.82
CA ALA A 173 6.48 -13.91 39.31
C ALA A 173 6.58 -13.88 37.76
N TYR A 174 6.65 -15.05 37.10
CA TYR A 174 6.67 -15.12 35.62
C TYR A 174 5.30 -14.85 34.98
N SER A 175 4.21 -15.26 35.63
CA SER A 175 2.84 -14.95 35.21
C SER A 175 2.57 -13.44 35.29
N LEU A 176 2.86 -12.81 36.43
CA LEU A 176 2.64 -11.39 36.66
C LEU A 176 3.56 -10.51 35.80
N ALA A 177 4.82 -10.89 35.56
CA ALA A 177 5.71 -10.16 34.67
C ALA A 177 5.29 -10.26 33.18
N SER A 178 4.72 -11.41 32.76
CA SER A 178 4.18 -11.59 31.42
C SER A 178 2.83 -10.86 31.22
N PHE A 179 2.03 -10.77 32.28
CA PHE A 179 0.78 -10.02 32.31
C PHE A 179 1.04 -8.51 32.38
N GLN A 180 2.02 -8.05 33.17
CA GLN A 180 2.49 -6.66 33.20
C GLN A 180 3.03 -6.18 31.85
N LYS A 181 3.80 -7.01 31.12
CA LYS A 181 4.23 -6.69 29.75
C LYS A 181 3.06 -6.59 28.74
N LYS A 182 1.96 -7.32 28.97
CA LYS A 182 0.74 -7.24 28.16
C LYS A 182 -0.14 -6.03 28.55
N THR A 183 -0.22 -5.67 29.83
CA THR A 183 -1.00 -4.52 30.31
C THR A 183 -0.29 -3.17 30.04
N LEU A 184 1.05 -3.13 30.06
CA LEU A 184 1.84 -2.03 29.49
C LEU A 184 1.68 -1.88 27.97
N SER A 185 1.08 -2.86 27.27
CA SER A 185 0.78 -2.77 25.83
C SER A 185 -0.58 -2.12 25.55
N ILE A 186 -1.62 -2.39 26.35
CA ILE A 186 -2.98 -1.87 26.11
C ILE A 186 -3.08 -0.40 26.49
N LYS A 187 -2.59 0.01 27.68
CA LYS A 187 -2.56 1.43 28.07
C LYS A 187 -1.80 2.28 27.05
N ASN A 188 -0.64 1.80 26.57
CA ASN A 188 0.12 2.48 25.52
C ASN A 188 -0.61 2.47 24.17
N ARG A 189 -1.34 1.42 23.80
CA ARG A 189 -2.19 1.41 22.59
C ARG A 189 -3.34 2.41 22.70
N ILE A 190 -3.96 2.54 23.86
CA ILE A 190 -5.02 3.53 24.12
C ILE A 190 -4.43 4.94 24.06
N ILE A 191 -3.30 5.20 24.72
CA ILE A 191 -2.60 6.49 24.65
C ILE A 191 -2.19 6.82 23.21
N MET A 192 -1.65 5.84 22.46
CA MET A 192 -1.32 6.01 21.05
C MET A 192 -2.57 6.24 20.20
N ALA A 193 -3.68 5.56 20.47
CA ALA A 193 -4.95 5.78 19.78
C ALA A 193 -5.50 7.19 20.06
N ALA A 194 -5.50 7.62 21.31
CA ALA A 194 -5.89 8.97 21.71
C ALA A 194 -5.00 10.05 21.07
N ARG A 195 -3.69 9.81 20.96
CA ARG A 195 -2.78 10.69 20.20
C ARG A 195 -3.11 10.70 18.70
N LYS A 196 -3.45 9.55 18.10
CA LYS A 196 -3.86 9.46 16.69
C LYS A 196 -5.21 10.16 16.42
N TRP A 197 -6.12 10.18 17.38
CA TRP A 197 -7.40 10.90 17.28
C TRP A 197 -7.23 12.42 17.18
N LYS A 198 -6.10 12.97 17.63
CA LYS A 198 -5.76 14.39 17.40
C LYS A 198 -5.46 14.72 15.94
N GLY A 199 -5.44 13.72 15.06
CA GLY A 199 -5.05 13.88 13.66
C GLY A 199 -3.54 13.98 13.49
N ALA A 200 -3.09 13.88 12.24
CA ALA A 200 -1.67 13.96 11.89
C ALA A 200 -1.16 15.40 11.70
N ASN A 201 -1.96 16.41 12.04
CA ASN A 201 -1.68 17.83 11.82
C ASN A 201 -1.24 18.15 10.37
N ASN A 202 -1.89 17.51 9.40
CA ASN A 202 -1.69 17.77 7.98
C ASN A 202 -2.64 18.90 7.55
N ASP A 203 -2.16 19.76 6.66
CA ASP A 203 -3.02 20.79 6.05
C ASP A 203 -4.13 20.14 5.21
N PRO A 204 -5.36 20.70 5.25
CA PRO A 204 -6.44 20.23 4.40
C PRO A 204 -6.09 20.48 2.91
N PRO A 205 -6.69 19.72 1.98
CA PRO A 205 -6.51 19.98 0.55
C PRO A 205 -6.99 21.41 0.22
N PRO A 206 -6.30 22.10 -0.71
CA PRO A 206 -6.71 23.45 -1.10
C PRO A 206 -8.12 23.44 -1.71
N PRO A 207 -8.93 24.49 -1.47
CA PRO A 207 -10.26 24.59 -2.06
C PRO A 207 -10.15 24.78 -3.58
N PHE A 208 -11.21 24.38 -4.30
CA PHE A 208 -11.29 24.61 -5.74
C PHE A 208 -11.43 26.10 -6.06
N SER A 209 -10.88 26.48 -7.21
CA SER A 209 -11.17 27.80 -7.82
C SER A 209 -12.64 27.88 -8.21
N ASN A 210 -13.23 29.08 -8.25
CA ASN A 210 -14.62 29.30 -8.67
C ASN A 210 -14.94 28.66 -10.03
N VAL A 211 -14.01 28.71 -10.98
CA VAL A 211 -14.16 28.10 -12.31
C VAL A 211 -14.23 26.57 -12.23
N GLU A 212 -13.39 25.97 -11.38
CA GLU A 212 -13.39 24.52 -11.17
C GLU A 212 -14.64 24.05 -10.41
N ALA A 213 -15.07 24.83 -9.42
CA ALA A 213 -16.31 24.60 -8.68
C ALA A 213 -17.53 24.67 -9.61
N LEU A 214 -17.60 25.66 -10.49
CA LEU A 214 -18.67 25.77 -11.49
C LEU A 214 -18.64 24.60 -12.49
N TRP A 215 -17.46 24.17 -12.92
CA TRP A 215 -17.32 23.00 -13.80
C TRP A 215 -17.81 21.72 -13.12
N THR A 216 -17.43 21.51 -11.86
CA THR A 216 -17.90 20.40 -11.04
C THR A 216 -19.41 20.47 -10.83
N PHE A 217 -19.97 21.66 -10.56
CA PHE A 217 -21.41 21.87 -10.43
C PHE A 217 -22.14 21.45 -11.71
N SER A 218 -21.74 21.97 -12.87
CA SER A 218 -22.35 21.64 -14.16
C SER A 218 -22.27 20.14 -14.48
N GLY A 219 -21.12 19.51 -14.19
CA GLY A 219 -20.94 18.08 -14.40
C GLY A 219 -21.81 17.20 -13.51
N CYS A 220 -21.86 17.52 -12.21
CA CYS A 220 -22.74 16.85 -11.25
C CYS A 220 -24.20 17.05 -11.61
N PHE A 221 -24.63 18.28 -11.91
CA PHE A 221 -26.00 18.61 -12.28
C PHE A 221 -26.45 17.83 -13.51
N LEU A 222 -25.67 17.87 -14.60
CA LEU A 222 -26.04 17.20 -15.85
C LEU A 222 -26.08 15.68 -15.68
N THR A 223 -25.14 15.09 -14.92
CA THR A 223 -25.12 13.64 -14.67
C THR A 223 -26.28 13.19 -13.80
N ILE A 224 -26.57 13.89 -12.72
CA ILE A 224 -27.70 13.56 -11.86
C ILE A 224 -29.02 13.75 -12.62
N LEU A 225 -29.14 14.79 -13.45
CA LEU A 225 -30.30 14.99 -14.30
C LEU A 225 -30.50 13.82 -15.28
N MET A 226 -29.42 13.36 -15.94
CA MET A 226 -29.48 12.17 -16.81
C MET A 226 -29.89 10.90 -16.03
N LEU A 227 -29.39 10.72 -14.81
CA LEU A 227 -29.74 9.58 -13.97
C LEU A 227 -31.19 9.63 -13.48
N LEU A 228 -31.72 10.83 -13.20
CA LEU A 228 -33.13 11.02 -12.83
C LEU A 228 -34.04 10.66 -14.00
N TYR A 229 -33.81 11.21 -15.20
CA TYR A 229 -34.57 10.83 -16.38
C TYR A 229 -34.45 9.33 -16.71
N PHE A 230 -33.28 8.74 -16.52
CA PHE A 230 -33.11 7.29 -16.66
C PHE A 230 -33.93 6.52 -15.63
N SER A 231 -33.97 6.97 -14.38
CA SER A 231 -34.78 6.38 -13.32
C SER A 231 -36.28 6.47 -13.64
N ASP A 232 -36.74 7.64 -14.09
CA ASP A 232 -38.14 7.88 -14.43
C ASP A 232 -38.56 7.02 -15.62
N PHE A 233 -37.73 6.95 -16.66
CA PHE A 233 -37.96 6.07 -17.82
C PHE A 233 -38.12 4.60 -17.40
N ILE A 234 -37.27 4.09 -16.51
CA ILE A 234 -37.38 2.72 -16.00
C ILE A 234 -38.67 2.54 -15.19
N ASN A 235 -39.04 3.54 -14.38
CA ASN A 235 -40.23 3.49 -13.55
C ASN A 235 -41.53 3.49 -14.37
N GLU A 236 -41.56 4.23 -15.48
CA GLU A 236 -42.69 4.22 -16.43
C GLU A 236 -42.91 2.85 -17.07
N GLN A 237 -41.83 2.12 -17.39
CA GLN A 237 -41.93 0.77 -17.95
C GLN A 237 -42.39 -0.25 -16.90
N ASN A 238 -41.99 -0.06 -15.64
CA ASN A 238 -42.44 -0.88 -14.53
C ASN A 238 -42.30 -0.13 -13.20
N SER A 239 -43.44 0.17 -12.57
CA SER A 239 -43.50 0.98 -11.34
C SER A 239 -42.76 0.37 -10.14
N GLN A 240 -42.43 -0.92 -10.20
CA GLN A 240 -41.66 -1.62 -9.17
C GLN A 240 -40.15 -1.39 -9.27
N TYR A 241 -39.66 -0.81 -10.37
CA TYR A 241 -38.24 -0.61 -10.62
C TYR A 241 -37.89 0.87 -10.69
N SER A 242 -36.83 1.26 -9.98
CA SER A 242 -36.25 2.60 -10.02
C SER A 242 -34.79 2.57 -9.59
N LEU A 243 -34.04 3.63 -9.89
CA LEU A 243 -32.68 3.76 -9.37
C LEU A 243 -32.70 4.09 -7.88
N VAL A 244 -31.84 3.43 -7.12
CA VAL A 244 -31.51 3.89 -5.77
C VAL A 244 -30.53 5.05 -5.90
N LEU A 245 -31.05 6.28 -5.89
CA LEU A 245 -30.30 7.50 -6.20
C LEU A 245 -29.25 7.91 -5.14
N GLY A 246 -29.44 7.54 -3.87
CA GLY A 246 -28.56 7.95 -2.77
C GLY A 246 -27.06 7.70 -3.02
N PRO A 247 -26.64 6.46 -3.38
CA PRO A 247 -25.27 6.16 -3.78
C PRO A 247 -24.73 7.02 -4.94
N PHE A 248 -25.56 7.41 -5.91
CA PHE A 248 -25.11 8.19 -7.06
C PHE A 248 -24.64 9.60 -6.69
N GLY A 249 -25.20 10.21 -5.63
CA GLY A 249 -24.70 11.50 -5.12
C GLY A 249 -23.23 11.44 -4.67
N ALA A 250 -22.84 10.34 -4.01
CA ALA A 250 -21.45 10.10 -3.64
C ALA A 250 -20.58 9.75 -4.86
N LEU A 251 -21.13 9.02 -5.83
CA LEU A 251 -20.44 8.69 -7.09
C LEU A 251 -20.07 9.95 -7.87
N VAL A 252 -21.01 10.86 -8.13
CA VAL A 252 -20.74 12.08 -8.91
C VAL A 252 -19.75 12.99 -8.18
N THR A 253 -19.82 13.06 -6.84
CA THR A 253 -18.84 13.79 -6.03
C THR A 253 -17.43 13.24 -6.25
N LEU A 254 -17.26 11.91 -6.25
CA LEU A 254 -15.98 11.27 -6.54
C LEU A 254 -15.54 11.50 -7.99
N GLN A 255 -16.44 11.43 -8.97
CA GLN A 255 -16.12 11.56 -10.38
C GLN A 255 -15.75 12.99 -10.80
N TYR A 256 -16.33 14.01 -10.17
CA TYR A 256 -16.08 15.41 -10.56
C TYR A 256 -15.15 16.17 -9.61
N SER A 257 -15.10 15.80 -8.33
CA SER A 257 -14.18 16.42 -7.36
C SER A 257 -12.90 15.61 -7.13
N LEU A 258 -12.91 14.30 -7.39
CA LEU A 258 -11.75 13.42 -7.19
C LEU A 258 -11.50 12.51 -8.40
N THR A 259 -11.37 13.11 -9.59
CA THR A 259 -11.16 12.42 -10.88
C THR A 259 -9.98 11.44 -10.88
N SER A 260 -8.90 11.78 -10.16
CA SER A 260 -7.69 10.95 -10.07
C SER A 260 -7.75 9.86 -8.99
N ALA A 261 -8.76 9.87 -8.12
CA ALA A 261 -8.84 8.89 -7.04
C ALA A 261 -9.07 7.46 -7.61
N PRO A 262 -8.39 6.43 -7.08
CA PRO A 262 -8.65 5.05 -7.49
C PRO A 262 -10.12 4.63 -7.32
N ALA A 263 -10.80 5.17 -6.30
CA ALA A 263 -12.19 4.88 -5.99
C ALA A 263 -13.22 5.44 -7.00
N SER A 264 -12.84 6.44 -7.81
CA SER A 264 -13.69 7.01 -8.86
C SER A 264 -13.50 6.31 -10.22
N GLN A 265 -12.47 5.46 -10.37
CA GLN A 265 -12.15 4.85 -11.66
C GLN A 265 -13.20 3.81 -12.09
N PRO A 266 -13.48 3.68 -13.40
CA PRO A 266 -14.55 2.83 -13.94
C PRO A 266 -14.53 1.39 -13.43
N ARG A 267 -13.35 0.77 -13.33
CA ARG A 267 -13.19 -0.59 -12.79
C ARG A 267 -13.76 -0.72 -11.38
N ASN A 268 -13.43 0.23 -10.51
CA ASN A 268 -13.85 0.18 -9.12
C ASN A 268 -15.34 0.46 -9.00
N VAL A 269 -15.87 1.40 -9.79
CA VAL A 269 -17.31 1.69 -9.86
C VAL A 269 -18.10 0.44 -10.25
N ILE A 270 -17.74 -0.22 -11.36
CA ILE A 270 -18.48 -1.37 -11.89
C ILE A 270 -18.31 -2.60 -10.99
N LEU A 271 -17.06 -3.02 -10.71
CA LEU A 271 -16.80 -4.23 -9.92
C LEU A 271 -17.22 -4.06 -8.46
N GLY A 272 -16.94 -2.90 -7.86
CA GLY A 272 -17.34 -2.61 -6.49
C GLY A 272 -18.85 -2.67 -6.32
N GLN A 273 -19.60 -2.09 -7.26
CA GLN A 273 -21.07 -2.14 -7.25
C GLN A 273 -21.60 -3.56 -7.44
N ALA A 274 -21.09 -4.29 -8.44
CA ALA A 274 -21.52 -5.66 -8.72
C ALA A 274 -21.29 -6.59 -7.53
N ILE A 275 -20.10 -6.54 -6.93
CA ILE A 275 -19.76 -7.35 -5.74
C ILE A 275 -20.67 -6.98 -4.56
N SER A 276 -20.85 -5.68 -4.31
CA SER A 276 -21.60 -5.20 -3.16
C SER A 276 -23.08 -5.55 -3.25
N ILE A 277 -23.72 -5.33 -4.40
CA ILE A 277 -25.13 -5.70 -4.58
C ILE A 277 -25.29 -7.23 -4.57
N SER A 278 -24.36 -8.00 -5.16
CA SER A 278 -24.42 -9.46 -5.14
C SER A 278 -24.42 -10.02 -3.70
N ILE A 279 -23.49 -9.55 -2.86
CA ILE A 279 -23.46 -9.94 -1.45
C ILE A 279 -24.72 -9.47 -0.74
N ALA A 280 -25.16 -8.23 -0.99
CA ALA A 280 -26.35 -7.68 -0.36
C ALA A 280 -27.60 -8.51 -0.66
N LEU A 281 -27.80 -8.94 -1.91
CA LEU A 281 -28.88 -9.83 -2.33
C LEU A 281 -28.69 -11.24 -1.75
N CYS A 282 -27.48 -11.78 -1.66
CA CYS A 282 -27.25 -13.06 -0.97
C CYS A 282 -27.68 -12.98 0.51
N MET A 283 -27.45 -11.85 1.16
CA MET A 283 -27.82 -11.65 2.56
C MET A 283 -29.34 -11.63 2.76
N THR A 284 -30.15 -11.21 1.78
CA THR A 284 -31.62 -11.18 1.94
C THR A 284 -32.24 -12.57 2.09
N TYR A 285 -31.56 -13.63 1.62
CA TYR A 285 -31.97 -15.02 1.84
C TYR A 285 -31.69 -15.54 3.26
N THR A 286 -30.93 -14.79 4.06
CA THR A 286 -30.66 -15.16 5.46
C THR A 286 -31.83 -14.79 6.36
N ARG A 287 -32.13 -15.64 7.34
CA ARG A 287 -33.17 -15.39 8.37
C ARG A 287 -32.69 -14.50 9.52
N LEU A 288 -31.70 -13.65 9.27
CA LEU A 288 -31.15 -12.73 10.27
C LEU A 288 -32.11 -11.55 10.49
N GLU A 289 -32.07 -10.99 11.70
CA GLU A 289 -32.73 -9.72 12.03
C GLU A 289 -32.21 -8.59 11.13
N ALA A 290 -33.05 -7.61 10.82
CA ALA A 290 -32.80 -6.62 9.78
C ALA A 290 -31.53 -5.79 10.01
N ASN A 291 -31.28 -5.32 11.23
CA ASN A 291 -30.09 -4.52 11.55
C ASN A 291 -28.81 -5.36 11.55
N ILE A 292 -28.86 -6.59 12.06
CA ILE A 292 -27.75 -7.54 11.98
C ILE A 292 -27.44 -7.87 10.52
N ARG A 293 -28.46 -8.14 9.70
CA ARG A 293 -28.31 -8.42 8.27
C ARG A 293 -27.66 -7.25 7.52
N ARG A 294 -28.15 -6.03 7.76
CA ARG A 294 -27.65 -4.79 7.13
C ARG A 294 -26.20 -4.51 7.52
N SER A 295 -25.89 -4.58 8.81
CA SER A 295 -24.53 -4.35 9.32
C SER A 295 -23.55 -5.42 8.83
N LEU A 296 -23.91 -6.70 8.94
CA LEU A 296 -23.07 -7.80 8.48
C LEU A 296 -22.86 -7.79 6.96
N GLY A 297 -23.93 -7.60 6.19
CA GLY A 297 -23.84 -7.54 4.73
C GLY A 297 -22.96 -6.38 4.24
N THR A 298 -23.14 -5.18 4.83
CA THR A 298 -22.30 -4.03 4.50
C THR A 298 -20.84 -4.25 4.89
N ALA A 299 -20.59 -4.80 6.09
CA ALA A 299 -19.23 -5.10 6.54
C ALA A 299 -18.53 -6.14 5.62
N LEU A 300 -19.24 -7.16 5.17
CA LEU A 300 -18.74 -8.15 4.23
C LEU A 300 -18.42 -7.53 2.86
N CYS A 301 -19.31 -6.68 2.33
CA CYS A 301 -19.09 -5.98 1.06
C CYS A 301 -17.84 -5.10 1.12
N VAL A 302 -17.74 -4.23 2.12
CA VAL A 302 -16.61 -3.30 2.29
C VAL A 302 -15.30 -4.07 2.46
N SER A 303 -15.30 -5.12 3.29
CA SER A 303 -14.12 -5.96 3.50
C SER A 303 -13.68 -6.68 2.22
N LEU A 304 -14.62 -7.19 1.42
CA LEU A 304 -14.29 -7.88 0.19
C LEU A 304 -13.80 -6.92 -0.90
N MET A 305 -14.45 -5.75 -1.06
CA MET A 305 -13.97 -4.71 -1.97
C MET A 305 -12.54 -4.26 -1.63
N ALA A 306 -12.25 -4.07 -0.34
CA ALA A 306 -10.92 -3.72 0.14
C ALA A 306 -9.90 -4.83 -0.16
N ARG A 307 -10.27 -6.10 0.05
CA ARG A 307 -9.42 -7.25 -0.27
C ARG A 307 -9.13 -7.37 -1.76
N LEU A 308 -10.10 -7.08 -2.63
CA LEU A 308 -9.99 -7.21 -4.08
C LEU A 308 -9.38 -5.98 -4.76
N GLY A 309 -9.11 -4.91 -4.00
CA GLY A 309 -8.57 -3.66 -4.54
C GLY A 309 -9.54 -2.98 -5.52
N VAL A 310 -10.83 -3.04 -5.22
CA VAL A 310 -11.93 -2.43 -6.00
C VAL A 310 -12.82 -1.56 -5.10
N THR A 311 -12.22 -0.96 -4.07
CA THR A 311 -12.93 -0.10 -3.12
C THR A 311 -13.66 1.03 -3.83
N HIS A 312 -14.99 1.02 -3.69
CA HIS A 312 -15.88 2.03 -4.21
C HIS A 312 -16.90 2.40 -3.12
N PRO A 313 -16.68 3.51 -2.38
CA PRO A 313 -17.53 3.87 -1.25
C PRO A 313 -19.04 3.96 -1.56
N PRO A 314 -19.50 4.48 -2.72
CA PRO A 314 -20.91 4.46 -3.09
C PRO A 314 -21.53 3.06 -3.11
N ALA A 315 -20.78 2.02 -3.51
CA ALA A 315 -21.25 0.64 -3.47
C ALA A 315 -21.45 0.13 -2.04
N GLY A 316 -20.70 0.65 -1.06
CA GLY A 316 -20.93 0.36 0.36
C GLY A 316 -22.26 0.90 0.86
N ALA A 317 -22.62 2.12 0.45
CA ALA A 317 -23.95 2.69 0.74
C ALA A 317 -25.07 1.89 0.05
N ALA A 318 -24.85 1.48 -1.21
CA ALA A 318 -25.79 0.62 -1.93
C ALA A 318 -25.98 -0.73 -1.22
N ALA A 319 -24.90 -1.37 -0.74
CA ALA A 319 -25.01 -2.62 0.01
C ALA A 319 -25.91 -2.48 1.25
N LEU A 320 -25.76 -1.38 2.00
CA LEU A 320 -26.57 -1.13 3.20
C LEU A 320 -28.07 -1.01 2.87
N ILE A 321 -28.40 -0.39 1.73
CA ILE A 321 -29.79 -0.26 1.27
C ILE A 321 -30.33 -1.60 0.78
N PHE A 322 -29.58 -2.30 -0.08
CA PHE A 322 -30.03 -3.55 -0.72
C PHE A 322 -30.17 -4.71 0.26
N THR A 323 -29.31 -4.77 1.29
CA THR A 323 -29.45 -5.72 2.41
C THR A 323 -30.73 -5.50 3.23
N GLY A 324 -31.36 -4.33 3.09
CA GLY A 324 -32.65 -4.01 3.68
C GLY A 324 -33.80 -4.89 3.19
N GLY A 325 -33.68 -5.50 1.99
CA GLY A 325 -34.73 -6.30 1.36
C GLY A 325 -35.59 -5.51 0.37
N GLY A 326 -36.47 -6.20 -0.35
CA GLY A 326 -37.33 -5.60 -1.38
C GLY A 326 -36.67 -5.39 -2.75
N TYR A 327 -35.40 -5.76 -2.89
CA TYR A 327 -34.63 -5.64 -4.13
C TYR A 327 -34.34 -7.01 -4.76
N THR A 328 -34.24 -7.02 -6.07
CA THR A 328 -34.03 -8.23 -6.90
C THR A 328 -32.75 -8.09 -7.74
N TRP A 329 -32.35 -9.17 -8.41
CA TRP A 329 -31.23 -9.14 -9.37
C TRP A 329 -31.45 -8.16 -10.53
N VAL A 330 -32.70 -7.85 -10.88
CA VAL A 330 -33.03 -6.81 -11.88
C VAL A 330 -32.56 -5.43 -11.40
N HIS A 331 -32.75 -5.12 -10.12
CA HIS A 331 -32.25 -3.88 -9.53
C HIS A 331 -30.72 -3.79 -9.59
N MET A 332 -30.00 -4.92 -9.51
CA MET A 332 -28.56 -4.93 -9.75
C MET A 332 -28.22 -4.48 -11.16
N GLY A 333 -28.92 -5.00 -12.17
CA GLY A 333 -28.75 -4.61 -13.57
C GLY A 333 -29.01 -3.13 -13.79
N ILE A 334 -30.09 -2.59 -13.21
CA ILE A 334 -30.46 -1.18 -13.30
C ILE A 334 -29.39 -0.29 -12.64
N MET A 335 -28.89 -0.66 -11.45
CA MET A 335 -27.82 0.08 -10.77
C MET A 335 -26.52 0.07 -11.59
N LEU A 336 -26.17 -1.06 -12.21
CA LEU A 336 -24.99 -1.14 -13.06
C LEU A 336 -25.14 -0.32 -14.34
N ALA A 337 -26.32 -0.30 -14.95
CA ALA A 337 -26.62 0.56 -16.10
C ALA A 337 -26.50 2.05 -15.73
N GLY A 338 -27.04 2.45 -14.57
CA GLY A 338 -26.85 3.80 -14.03
C GLY A 338 -25.38 4.15 -13.80
N ASN A 339 -24.59 3.22 -13.26
CA ASN A 339 -23.15 3.42 -13.09
C ASN A 339 -22.43 3.62 -14.43
N VAL A 340 -22.79 2.84 -15.46
CA VAL A 340 -22.22 3.01 -16.82
C VAL A 340 -22.59 4.37 -17.38
N LEU A 341 -23.85 4.79 -17.26
CA LEU A 341 -24.31 6.11 -17.68
C LEU A 341 -23.51 7.23 -17.00
N ALA A 342 -23.32 7.15 -15.68
CA ALA A 342 -22.52 8.11 -14.92
C ALA A 342 -21.02 8.09 -15.30
N ILE A 343 -20.45 6.93 -15.65
CA ILE A 343 -19.07 6.84 -16.15
C ILE A 343 -18.95 7.52 -17.52
N ILE A 344 -19.91 7.31 -18.42
CA ILE A 344 -19.90 7.91 -19.76
C ILE A 344 -20.04 9.44 -19.64
N SER A 345 -20.96 9.94 -18.82
CA SER A 345 -21.13 11.38 -18.60
C SER A 345 -19.88 12.00 -17.95
N ALA A 346 -19.28 11.34 -16.95
CA ALA A 346 -18.06 11.79 -16.32
C ALA A 346 -16.86 11.80 -17.29
N ALA A 347 -16.75 10.80 -18.16
CA ALA A 347 -15.72 10.75 -19.19
C ALA A 347 -15.90 11.85 -20.24
N GLY A 348 -17.13 12.12 -20.68
CA GLY A 348 -17.41 13.24 -21.59
C GLY A 348 -17.06 14.57 -20.94
N ILE A 349 -17.72 14.90 -19.84
CA ILE A 349 -17.67 16.25 -19.23
C ILE A 349 -16.28 16.56 -18.66
N ASN A 350 -15.58 15.61 -18.02
CA ASN A 350 -14.26 15.92 -17.47
C ASN A 350 -13.22 16.11 -18.58
N ASN A 351 -13.24 15.34 -19.67
CA ASN A 351 -12.25 15.46 -20.73
C ASN A 351 -12.47 16.67 -21.66
N PHE A 352 -13.64 17.33 -21.58
CA PHE A 352 -13.84 18.64 -22.23
C PHE A 352 -12.99 19.75 -21.59
N ASN A 353 -12.56 19.58 -20.34
CA ASN A 353 -11.67 20.53 -19.67
C ASN A 353 -10.21 20.08 -19.82
N VAL A 354 -9.38 20.89 -20.47
CA VAL A 354 -7.95 20.61 -20.72
C VAL A 354 -7.16 20.29 -19.44
N LYS A 355 -7.60 20.79 -18.28
CA LYS A 355 -6.93 20.57 -16.98
C LYS A 355 -7.35 19.27 -16.29
N ARG A 356 -8.40 18.58 -16.77
CA ARG A 356 -8.96 17.38 -16.14
C ARG A 356 -8.80 16.18 -17.06
N GLN A 357 -8.65 14.99 -16.46
CA GLN A 357 -8.55 13.73 -17.18
C GLN A 357 -9.38 12.69 -16.43
N TYR A 358 -10.32 12.05 -17.12
CA TYR A 358 -11.08 10.92 -16.57
C TYR A 358 -11.56 9.98 -17.69
N PRO A 359 -11.35 8.67 -17.61
CA PRO A 359 -10.63 7.96 -16.57
C PRO A 359 -9.11 8.10 -16.70
N THR A 360 -8.39 7.91 -15.59
CA THR A 360 -6.93 7.82 -15.59
C THR A 360 -6.44 6.39 -15.84
N SER A 361 -7.27 5.40 -15.48
CA SER A 361 -7.01 3.98 -15.78
C SER A 361 -8.32 3.20 -15.87
N TRP A 362 -8.42 2.37 -16.92
CA TRP A 362 -9.52 1.41 -17.06
C TRP A 362 -9.30 0.15 -16.21
N GLY A 363 -8.06 -0.17 -15.83
CA GLY A 363 -7.74 -1.21 -14.85
C GLY A 363 -8.09 -2.67 -15.19
N PHE A 364 -8.81 -2.96 -16.28
CA PHE A 364 -9.26 -4.33 -16.61
C PHE A 364 -8.11 -5.28 -17.01
N GLY A 365 -7.03 -4.79 -17.63
CA GLY A 365 -5.93 -5.63 -18.14
C GLY A 365 -4.85 -6.02 -17.11
N TYR A 366 -4.66 -5.26 -16.03
CA TYR A 366 -3.57 -5.50 -15.06
C TYR A 366 -3.89 -6.57 -14.00
N TRP A 367 -5.17 -6.93 -13.84
CA TRP A 367 -5.66 -7.83 -12.79
C TRP A 367 -5.22 -9.29 -12.95
N ILE A 368 -5.09 -9.79 -14.19
CA ILE A 368 -4.63 -11.15 -14.50
C ILE A 368 -3.23 -11.41 -13.91
N LYS A 369 -2.37 -10.38 -13.84
CA LYS A 369 -0.98 -10.50 -13.40
C LYS A 369 -0.81 -10.68 -11.88
N TYR A 370 -1.80 -10.26 -11.09
CA TYR A 370 -1.73 -10.27 -9.62
C TYR A 370 -2.62 -11.35 -8.98
N VAL A 371 -3.74 -11.71 -9.61
CA VAL A 371 -4.62 -12.77 -9.10
C VAL A 371 -4.13 -14.16 -9.51
N CYS A 372 -3.44 -14.28 -10.64
CA CYS A 372 -2.79 -15.51 -11.07
C CYS A 372 -1.26 -15.32 -11.03
N PRO A 373 -0.60 -15.54 -9.88
CA PRO A 373 0.86 -15.55 -9.85
C PRO A 373 1.33 -16.68 -10.77
N ARG A 374 1.91 -16.31 -11.92
CA ARG A 374 2.62 -17.25 -12.80
C ARG A 374 3.62 -18.00 -11.93
N LYS A 375 3.36 -19.28 -11.65
CA LYS A 375 4.36 -20.18 -11.05
C LYS A 375 5.62 -20.05 -11.90
N GLY A 376 6.74 -19.76 -11.23
CA GLY A 376 7.98 -19.34 -11.88
C GLY A 376 8.34 -20.20 -13.07
N SER A 377 8.59 -19.53 -14.20
CA SER A 377 9.38 -20.12 -15.27
C SER A 377 10.76 -20.41 -14.66
N LYS A 378 11.03 -21.69 -14.40
CA LYS A 378 12.40 -22.17 -14.30
C LYS A 378 13.03 -21.85 -15.66
N LYS A 379 13.89 -20.83 -15.70
CA LYS A 379 14.95 -20.81 -16.72
C LYS A 379 15.84 -22.00 -16.39
N GLY A 380 15.64 -23.09 -17.13
CA GLY A 380 16.63 -24.15 -17.26
C GLY A 380 17.57 -23.78 -18.41
N ASP A 381 18.85 -23.88 -18.09
CA ASP A 381 20.04 -24.12 -18.91
C ASP A 381 20.32 -23.23 -20.14
#